data_AF-A0A929IM47-F1
#
_entry.id   AF-A0A929IM47-F1
#
_cell.length_a   1.000
_cell.length_b   1.000
_cell.length_c   1.000
_cell.angle_alpha   90.00
_cell.angle_beta   90.00
_cell.angle_gamma   90.00
#
_symmetry.space_group_name_H-M   'P 1'
#
loop_
_entity.id
_entity.type
_entity.pdbx_description
1 polymer ?
#
loop_
_entity_poly.entity_id
_entity_poly.type
_entity_poly.pdbx_seq_one_letter_code
_entity_poly.pdbx_strand_id
1 'polypeptide(L)' 'MHVYLPIAEISVNILVLLGLGAGVGMMSGIFGVGGGFLMTPLLIFMGIPAPVAVGTEANQIVASSVSGA' A
#
# COMPACT_ATOMS: atom_id res chain seq x y z
N MET A 1 -4.15 -16.38 -10.51
CA MET A 1 -3.52 -15.35 -11.36
C MET A 1 -2.40 -14.70 -10.56
N HIS A 2 -1.15 -14.92 -10.95
CA HIS A 2 0.02 -14.36 -10.28
C HIS A 2 0.59 -13.22 -11.13
N VAL A 3 0.90 -12.11 -10.48
CA VAL A 3 1.58 -10.97 -11.10
C VAL A 3 2.99 -10.89 -10.52
N TYR A 4 3.95 -10.74 -11.43
CA TYR A 4 5.35 -10.53 -11.07
C TYR A 4 5.57 -9.03 -10.81
N LEU A 5 6.09 -8.70 -9.63
CA LEU A 5 6.45 -7.35 -9.24
C LEU A 5 7.95 -7.16 -9.51
N PRO A 6 8.35 -6.53 -10.63
CA PRO A 6 9.76 -6.48 -11.04
C PRO A 6 10.64 -5.64 -10.12
N ILE A 7 10.05 -4.70 -9.38
CA ILE A 7 10.77 -3.86 -8.39
C ILE A 7 11.04 -4.65 -7.11
N ALA A 8 10.15 -5.60 -6.76
CA ALA A 8 10.25 -6.41 -5.56
C ALA A 8 10.78 -7.83 -5.84
N GLU A 9 11.05 -8.16 -7.10
CA GLU A 9 11.51 -9.46 -7.60
C GLU A 9 10.70 -10.68 -7.09
N ILE A 10 9.41 -10.47 -6.80
CA ILE A 10 8.51 -11.51 -6.26
C ILE A 10 7.26 -11.67 -7.10
N SER A 11 6.72 -12.89 -7.13
CA SER A 11 5.43 -13.19 -7.75
C SER A 11 4.34 -13.27 -6.67
N VAL A 12 3.33 -12.40 -6.78
CA VAL A 12 2.25 -12.29 -5.80
C VAL A 12 0.91 -12.61 -6.46
N ASN A 13 0.01 -13.25 -5.72
CA ASN A 13 -1.33 -13.53 -6.21
C ASN A 13 -2.15 -12.24 -6.26
N ILE A 14 -2.78 -11.98 -7.40
CA ILE A 14 -3.56 -10.73 -7.63
C ILE A 14 -4.70 -10.55 -6.62
N LEU A 15 -5.33 -11.66 -6.19
CA LEU A 15 -6.46 -11.63 -5.26
C LEU A 15 -6.01 -11.21 -3.86
N VAL A 16 -4.81 -11.63 -3.46
CA VAL A 16 -4.21 -11.23 -2.18
C VAL A 16 -3.91 -9.74 -2.20
N LEU A 17 -3.32 -9.24 -3.29
CA LEU A 17 -3.01 -7.81 -3.45
C LEU A 17 -4.27 -6.93 -3.37
N LEU A 18 -5.36 -7.34 -4.03
CA LEU A 18 -6.65 -6.66 -3.99
C LEU A 18 -7.28 -6.69 -2.59
N GLY A 19 -7.28 -7.84 -1.92
CA GLY A 19 -7.82 -7.95 -0.56
C GLY A 19 -7.05 -7.09 0.44
N LEU A 20 -5.73 -7.00 0.28
CA LEU A 20 -4.87 -6.18 1.13
C LEU A 20 -5.12 -4.68 0.89
N GLY A 21 -5.19 -4.25 -0.37
CA GLY A 21 -5.53 -2.87 -0.72
C GLY A 21 -6.93 -2.44 -0.25
N ALA A 22 -7.93 -3.32 -0.39
CA ALA A 22 -9.29 -3.05 0.10
C ALA A 22 -9.36 -2.97 1.63
N GLY A 23 -8.70 -3.90 2.35
CA GLY A 23 -8.68 -3.90 3.80
C GLY A 23 -7.98 -2.67 4.37
N VAL A 24 -6.82 -2.32 3.81
CA VAL A 24 -6.08 -1.12 4.22
C VAL A 24 -6.84 0.16 3.86
N GLY A 25 -7.45 0.24 2.67
CA GLY A 25 -8.26 1.38 2.26
C GLY A 25 -9.49 1.59 3.15
N MET A 26 -10.18 0.50 3.52
CA MET A 26 -11.32 0.57 4.45
C MET A 26 -10.89 1.05 5.84
N MET A 27 -9.78 0.51 6.37
CA MET A 27 -9.25 0.95 7.68
C MET A 27 -8.81 2.42 7.62
N SER A 28 -8.09 2.83 6.57
CA SER A 28 -7.66 4.22 6.37
C SER A 28 -8.84 5.19 6.33
N GLY A 29 -9.90 4.87 5.59
CA GLY A 29 -11.11 5.69 5.51
C GLY A 29 -11.91 5.76 6.81
N ILE A 30 -11.88 4.70 7.64
CA ILE A 30 -12.53 4.73 8.98
C ILE A 30 -11.72 5.59 9.96
N PHE A 31 -10.39 5.53 9.92
CA PHE A 31 -9.54 6.28 10.83
C PHE A 31 -9.25 7.71 10.35
N GLY A 32 -9.59 8.08 9.11
CA GLY A 32 -9.33 9.40 8.53
C GLY A 32 -7.84 9.73 8.44
N VAL A 33 -6.99 8.71 8.49
CA VAL A 33 -5.54 8.84 8.36
C VAL A 33 -5.24 8.36 6.95
N GLY A 34 -5.08 9.30 6.00
CA GLY A 34 -4.74 8.98 4.61
C GLY A 34 -3.69 7.88 4.56
N GLY A 35 -3.99 6.79 3.85
CA GLY A 35 -3.54 5.41 4.10
C GLY A 35 -2.04 5.15 4.27
N GLY A 36 -1.20 6.15 4.02
CA GLY A 36 0.24 6.08 4.21
C GLY A 36 0.76 6.04 5.64
N PHE A 37 -0.03 6.45 6.65
CA PHE A 37 0.39 6.24 8.04
C PHE A 37 0.52 4.76 8.40
N LEU A 38 -0.37 3.91 7.88
CA LEU A 38 -0.36 2.47 8.13
C LEU A 38 0.43 1.69 7.07
N MET A 39 0.41 2.12 5.80
CA MET A 39 1.14 1.40 4.75
C MET A 39 2.66 1.51 4.87
N THR A 40 3.21 2.68 5.24
CA THR A 40 4.67 2.81 5.44
C THR A 40 5.22 1.77 6.43
N PRO A 41 4.69 1.65 7.68
CA PRO A 41 5.18 0.66 8.62
C PRO A 41 4.85 -0.78 8.23
N LEU A 42 3.71 -1.05 7.57
CA LEU A 42 3.37 -2.40 7.09
C LEU A 42 4.35 -2.89 6.01
N LEU A 43 4.70 -2.04 5.05
CA LEU A 43 5.68 -2.38 4.00
C LEU A 43 7.07 -2.60 4.60
N ILE A 44 7.47 -1.81 5.60
CA ILE A 44 8.72 -2.00 6.34
C ILE A 44 8.69 -3.33 7.10
N PHE A 45 7.58 -3.69 7.75
CA PHE A 45 7.43 -5.00 8.41
C PHE A 45 7.40 -6.18 7.45
N MET A 46 6.96 -5.96 6.21
CA MET A 46 7.06 -6.93 5.12
C MET A 46 8.49 -7.06 4.55
N GLY A 47 9.46 -6.29 5.06
CA GLY A 47 10.86 -6.35 4.65
C GLY A 47 11.20 -5.44 3.47
N ILE A 48 10.31 -4.54 3.07
CA ILE A 48 10.59 -3.58 2.00
C ILE A 48 11.50 -2.46 2.54
N PRO A 49 12.57 -2.10 1.82
CA PRO A 49 13.46 -1.02 2.24
C PRO A 49 12.72 0.29 2.47
N ALA A 50 13.01 0.97 3.59
CA ALA A 50 12.35 2.22 3.96
C ALA A 50 12.31 3.30 2.85
N PRO A 51 13.36 3.50 2.02
CA PRO A 51 13.29 4.47 0.93
C PRO A 51 12.24 4.12 -0.14
N VAL A 52 12.03 2.82 -0.40
CA VAL A 52 11.07 2.33 -1.38
C VAL A 52 9.65 2.41 -0.81
N ALA A 53 9.48 2.05 0.47
CA ALA A 53 8.21 2.22 1.17
C ALA A 53 7.77 3.69 1.12
N VAL A 54 8.59 4.62 1.60
CA VAL A 54 8.27 6.06 1.63
C VAL A 54 8.00 6.63 0.23
N GLY A 55 8.78 6.23 -0.79
CA GLY A 55 8.56 6.69 -2.16
C GLY A 55 7.21 6.24 -2.75
N THR A 56 6.75 5.05 -2.39
CA THR A 56 5.46 4.51 -2.85
C THR A 56 4.27 5.21 -2.19
N GLU A 57 4.47 5.70 -0.96
CA GLU A 57 3.44 6.39 -0.18
C GLU A 57 3.11 7.80 -0.69
N ALA A 58 4.08 8.51 -1.27
CA ALA A 58 3.82 9.83 -1.84
C ALA A 58 2.70 9.78 -2.89
N ASN A 59 2.69 8.75 -3.74
CA ASN A 59 1.65 8.56 -4.75
C ASN A 59 0.31 8.12 -4.14
N GLN A 60 0.34 7.31 -3.07
CA GLN A 60 -0.87 6.88 -2.37
C GLN A 60 -1.55 8.05 -1.65
N ILE A 61 -0.78 8.96 -1.04
CA ILE A 61 -1.30 10.17 -0.39
C ILE A 61 -1.98 11.09 -1.42
N VAL A 62 -1.38 11.27 -2.59
CA VAL A 62 -2.00 12.07 -3.68
C VAL A 62 -3.33 11.45 -4.12
N ALA A 63 -3.38 10.13 -4.27
CA ALA A 63 -4.61 9.43 -4.61
C ALA A 63 -5.69 9.57 -3.52
N SER A 64 -5.32 9.46 -2.24
CA SER A 64 -6.27 9.64 -1.13
C SER A 64 -6.78 11.08 -1.06
N SER A 65 -5.91 12.08 -1.24
CA SER A 65 -6.27 13.51 -1.22
C SER A 65 -7.29 13.89 -2.30
N VAL A 66 -7.24 13.29 -3.49
CA VAL A 66 -8.23 13.53 -4.55
C VAL A 66 -9.56 12.85 -4.25
N SER A 67 -9.53 11.68 -3.60
CA SER A 67 -10.74 10.91 -3.27
C SER A 67 -11.50 11.41 -2.04
N GLY A 68 -10.90 12.28 -1.22
CA GLY A 68 -11.52 12.82 -0.01
C GLY A 68 -11.68 11.81 1.13
N ALA A 69 -10.92 10.71 1.10
CA ALA A 69 -10.79 9.74 2.19
C ALA A 69 -9.77 10.21 3.24
#